data_AF-A0A2C6LIN0-F1
#
_entry.id   AF-A0A2C6LIN0-F1
#
_cell.length_a   1.000
_cell.length_b   1.000
_cell.length_c   1.000
_cell.angle_alpha   90.00
_cell.angle_beta   90.00
_cell.angle_gamma   90.00
#
_symmetry.space_group_name_H-M   'P 1'
#
loop_
_entity.id
_entity.type
_entity.pdbx_description
1 polymer ?
#
loop_
_entity_poly.entity_id
_entity_poly.type
_entity_poly.pdbx_seq_one_letter_code
_entity_poly.pdbx_strand_id
1 'polypeptide(L)'
;MSFYIPGDKLFEYMVAYILRNNGYIAGVPRRKLGGRGTQHQVGVIGIDLNNSPFCLNTVLLVAARGPEPLDHTADMQLVRNLKATLLDLEQTLPSRRELIRDLLDNNRGDLFHRIYGGKKVKETLTVNYVGGVFVAGEFSPPAWEYANAHGIYVVHLPEFMAGQPVLHWYRRIRCQMSQILTEDGQLTLPGLAKKTKKSRISGKFSSCCGSPCRES
;
A
#
# COMPACT_ATOMS: atom_id res chain seq x y z
N MET A 1 -13.28 3.52 -12.34
CA MET A 1 -11.94 3.47 -11.73
C MET A 1 -11.05 4.28 -12.64
N SER A 2 -10.41 5.35 -12.13
CA SER A 2 -9.45 6.12 -12.93
C SER A 2 -8.29 5.20 -13.30
N PHE A 3 -7.98 5.09 -14.58
CA PHE A 3 -6.87 4.30 -15.12
C PHE A 3 -5.52 5.01 -14.98
N TYR A 4 -5.53 6.21 -14.40
CA TYR A 4 -4.36 7.05 -14.19
C TYR A 4 -3.79 6.79 -12.79
N ILE A 5 -2.48 6.50 -12.72
CA ILE A 5 -1.72 6.60 -11.47
C ILE A 5 -1.30 8.07 -11.36
N PRO A 6 -1.86 8.85 -10.42
CA PRO A 6 -1.49 10.24 -10.29
C PRO A 6 -0.03 10.36 -9.84
N GLY A 7 0.61 11.49 -10.19
CA GLY A 7 2.05 11.65 -10.06
C GLY A 7 2.55 11.53 -8.62
N ASP A 8 1.72 11.94 -7.66
CA ASP A 8 1.91 11.74 -6.22
C ASP A 8 2.03 10.25 -5.84
N LYS A 9 1.29 9.37 -6.52
CA LYS A 9 1.33 7.91 -6.31
C LYS A 9 2.56 7.23 -6.90
N LEU A 10 3.23 7.81 -7.88
CA LEU A 10 4.45 7.22 -8.46
C LEU A 10 5.57 7.09 -7.40
N PHE A 11 5.69 8.10 -6.54
CA PHE A 11 6.68 8.08 -5.47
C PHE A 11 6.35 7.02 -4.42
N GLU A 12 5.07 6.84 -4.08
CA GLU A 12 4.61 5.73 -3.22
C GLU A 12 4.99 4.35 -3.80
N TYR A 13 4.82 4.12 -5.10
CA TYR A 13 5.23 2.86 -5.72
C TYR A 13 6.74 2.63 -5.65
N MET A 14 7.54 3.69 -5.79
CA MET A 14 8.99 3.60 -5.63
C MET A 14 9.37 3.25 -4.18
N VAL A 15 8.76 3.89 -3.18
CA VAL A 15 8.96 3.55 -1.76
C VAL A 15 8.54 2.10 -1.48
N ALA A 16 7.41 1.66 -2.02
CA ALA A 16 6.97 0.26 -1.90
C ALA A 16 7.99 -0.73 -2.52
N TYR A 17 8.62 -0.37 -3.64
CA TYR A 17 9.68 -1.16 -4.26
C TYR A 17 10.94 -1.23 -3.37
N ILE A 18 11.36 -0.11 -2.80
CA ILE A 18 12.49 -0.05 -1.85
C ILE A 18 12.22 -0.97 -0.65
N LEU A 19 11.04 -0.88 -0.04
CA LEU A 19 10.67 -1.73 1.10
C LEU A 19 10.69 -3.22 0.73
N ARG A 20 10.18 -3.61 -0.45
CA ARG A 20 10.22 -5.00 -0.92
C ARG A 20 11.64 -5.53 -1.05
N ASN A 21 12.56 -4.72 -1.59
CA ASN A 21 13.97 -5.10 -1.74
C ASN A 21 14.67 -5.25 -0.40
N ASN A 22 14.17 -4.61 0.66
CA ASN A 22 14.66 -4.73 2.03
C ASN A 22 13.94 -5.82 2.85
N GLY A 23 13.21 -6.73 2.20
CA GLY A 23 12.64 -7.91 2.84
C GLY A 23 11.20 -7.76 3.36
N TYR A 24 10.62 -6.56 3.32
CA TYR A 24 9.23 -6.33 3.72
C TYR A 24 8.24 -6.87 2.67
N ILE A 25 7.06 -7.28 3.12
CA ILE A 25 5.91 -7.41 2.23
C ILE A 25 5.28 -6.03 2.09
N ALA A 26 5.63 -5.31 1.03
CA ALA A 26 5.16 -3.94 0.85
C ALA A 26 4.29 -3.72 -0.40
N GLY A 27 3.53 -2.64 -0.43
CA GLY A 27 2.72 -2.27 -1.57
C GLY A 27 1.85 -1.04 -1.31
N VAL A 28 1.30 -0.49 -2.39
CA VAL A 28 0.25 0.55 -2.33
C VAL A 28 -1.10 -0.16 -2.17
N PRO A 29 -1.87 0.08 -1.10
CA PRO A 29 -3.15 -0.58 -0.89
C PRO A 29 -4.18 -0.08 -1.92
N ARG A 30 -4.99 -1.00 -2.47
CA ARG A 30 -6.07 -0.66 -3.43
C ARG A 30 -7.35 -0.18 -2.76
N ARG A 31 -7.36 -0.12 -1.43
CA ARG A 31 -8.51 0.23 -0.60
C ARG A 31 -8.07 1.15 0.53
N LYS A 32 -9.06 1.79 1.15
CA LYS A 32 -8.89 2.44 2.45
C LYS A 32 -8.83 1.40 3.57
N LEU A 33 -8.02 1.66 4.59
CA LEU A 33 -7.99 0.87 5.81
C LEU A 33 -9.13 1.31 6.71
N GLY A 34 -9.88 0.35 7.26
CA GLY A 34 -11.02 0.66 8.12
C GLY A 34 -10.56 0.84 9.57
N GLY A 35 -10.57 2.08 10.06
CA GLY A 35 -10.39 2.41 11.47
C GLY A 35 -11.67 2.24 12.29
N ARG A 36 -11.64 2.62 13.57
CA ARG A 36 -12.80 2.55 14.46
C ARG A 36 -13.82 3.61 14.07
N GLY A 37 -13.35 4.84 13.85
CA GLY A 37 -14.18 5.99 13.52
C GLY A 37 -14.34 6.24 12.02
N THR A 38 -13.29 6.01 11.23
CA THR A 38 -13.28 6.40 9.80
C THR A 38 -12.49 5.44 8.92
N GLN A 39 -12.50 5.67 7.60
CA GLN A 39 -11.65 4.97 6.65
C GLN A 39 -10.45 5.81 6.25
N HIS A 40 -9.26 5.24 6.36
CA HIS A 40 -7.98 5.91 6.13
C HIS A 40 -7.41 5.56 4.77
N GLN A 41 -7.09 6.58 3.97
CA GLN A 41 -6.29 6.39 2.78
C GLN A 41 -4.81 6.35 3.18
N VAL A 42 -4.18 5.19 3.03
CA VAL A 42 -2.74 5.03 3.27
C VAL A 42 -2.01 4.94 1.94
N GLY A 43 -0.84 5.56 1.86
CA GLY A 43 -0.03 5.59 0.64
C GLY A 43 0.70 4.27 0.41
N VAL A 44 1.54 3.87 1.36
CA VAL A 44 2.29 2.62 1.28
C VAL A 44 2.12 1.84 2.58
N ILE A 45 2.01 0.52 2.48
CA ILE A 45 2.03 -0.38 3.62
C ILE A 45 3.22 -1.32 3.45
N GLY A 46 4.04 -1.44 4.49
CA GLY A 46 5.05 -2.49 4.64
C GLY A 46 4.66 -3.42 5.77
N ILE A 47 4.78 -4.72 5.58
CA ILE A 47 4.56 -5.71 6.62
C ILE A 47 5.92 -6.35 6.92
N ASP A 48 6.35 -6.22 8.16
CA ASP A 48 7.44 -6.99 8.71
C ASP A 48 6.84 -8.18 9.47
N LEU A 49 7.22 -9.37 9.03
CA LEU A 49 6.73 -10.61 9.61
C LEU A 49 7.73 -11.04 10.65
N ASN A 50 7.29 -10.98 11.90
CA ASN A 50 8.11 -11.48 12.97
C ASN A 50 7.84 -12.97 13.10
N ASN A 51 8.84 -13.79 12.79
CA ASN A 51 8.74 -15.24 12.89
C ASN A 51 8.80 -15.74 14.35
N SER A 52 9.03 -14.84 15.31
CA SER A 52 9.01 -15.16 16.73
C SER A 52 7.58 -15.38 17.23
N PRO A 53 7.27 -16.51 17.91
CA PRO A 53 5.92 -16.85 18.34
C PRO A 53 5.32 -15.92 19.40
N PHE A 54 6.14 -15.04 20.00
CA PHE A 54 5.72 -14.09 21.04
C PHE A 54 5.70 -12.63 20.56
N CYS A 55 6.06 -12.37 19.30
CA CYS A 55 6.07 -11.04 18.74
C CYS A 55 4.95 -10.90 17.70
N LEU A 56 4.14 -9.85 17.83
CA LEU A 56 3.17 -9.52 16.79
C LEU A 56 3.90 -9.07 15.53
N ASN A 57 3.30 -9.36 14.37
CA ASN A 57 3.76 -8.78 13.11
C ASN A 57 3.62 -7.25 13.15
N THR A 58 4.56 -6.57 12.51
CA THR A 58 4.56 -5.11 12.46
C THR A 58 4.05 -4.66 11.10
N VAL A 59 3.06 -3.78 11.10
CA VAL A 59 2.55 -3.13 9.90
C VAL A 59 3.00 -1.68 9.91
N LEU A 60 3.95 -1.38 9.05
CA LEU A 60 4.45 -0.05 8.78
C LEU A 60 3.48 0.68 7.83
N LEU A 61 2.82 1.71 8.33
CA LEU A 61 2.02 2.63 7.52
C LEU A 61 2.92 3.79 7.09
N VAL A 62 3.08 3.93 5.79
CA VAL A 62 4.04 4.86 5.20
C VAL A 62 3.32 5.98 4.47
N ALA A 63 3.66 7.20 4.85
CA ALA A 63 3.42 8.40 4.07
C ALA A 63 4.69 8.75 3.27
N ALA A 64 4.53 9.17 2.02
CA ALA A 64 5.65 9.44 1.14
C ALA A 64 5.66 10.93 0.76
N ARG A 65 6.78 11.60 1.02
CA ARG A 65 7.04 13.00 0.67
C ARG A 65 7.99 13.03 -0.52
N GLY A 66 7.44 13.33 -1.70
CA GLY A 66 8.21 13.44 -2.93
C GLY A 66 9.15 14.66 -2.95
N PRO A 67 9.94 14.82 -4.02
CA PRO A 67 11.02 15.82 -4.14
C PRO A 67 10.53 17.26 -4.42
N GLU A 68 9.36 17.63 -3.90
CA GLU A 68 8.82 18.98 -4.08
C GLU A 68 9.47 19.93 -3.07
N PRO A 69 9.39 21.26 -3.29
CA PRO A 69 9.97 22.24 -2.37
C PRO A 69 9.43 22.07 -0.94
N LEU A 70 10.27 22.44 0.04
CA LEU A 70 9.92 22.40 1.45
C LEU A 70 8.63 23.17 1.74
N ASP A 71 7.70 22.54 2.43
CA ASP A 71 6.45 23.16 2.88
C ASP A 71 6.15 22.72 4.30
N HIS A 72 6.37 23.63 5.25
CA HIS A 72 6.18 23.36 6.67
C HIS A 72 4.77 22.93 7.03
N THR A 73 3.75 23.48 6.34
CA THR A 73 2.34 23.21 6.66
C THR A 73 1.93 21.86 6.10
N ALA A 74 2.31 21.56 4.86
CA ALA A 74 2.03 20.27 4.23
C ALA A 74 2.75 19.12 4.98
N ASP A 75 4.02 19.30 5.33
CA ASP A 75 4.80 18.30 6.07
C ASP A 75 4.20 18.05 7.46
N MET A 76 3.83 19.09 8.20
CA MET A 76 3.15 18.96 9.49
C MET A 76 1.81 18.22 9.36
N GLN A 77 1.02 18.56 8.34
CA GLN A 77 -0.27 17.92 8.11
C GLN A 77 -0.11 16.44 7.76
N LEU A 78 0.92 16.10 6.99
CA LEU A 78 1.26 14.72 6.63
C LEU A 78 1.54 13.88 7.89
N VAL A 79 2.37 14.37 8.81
CA VAL A 79 2.70 13.64 10.05
C VAL A 79 1.49 13.55 10.98
N ARG A 80 0.71 14.63 11.13
CA ARG A 80 -0.50 14.64 11.97
C ARG A 80 -1.55 13.66 11.46
N ASN A 81 -1.78 13.63 10.14
CA ASN A 81 -2.71 12.69 9.53
C ASN A 81 -2.25 11.25 9.77
N LEU A 82 -0.95 10.96 9.59
CA LEU A 82 -0.40 9.64 9.85
C LEU A 82 -0.59 9.23 11.32
N LYS A 83 -0.33 10.15 12.27
CA LYS A 83 -0.55 9.90 13.69
C LYS A 83 -2.02 9.60 14.01
N ALA A 84 -2.94 10.37 13.45
CA ALA A 84 -4.37 10.15 13.64
C ALA A 84 -4.82 8.78 13.09
N THR A 85 -4.31 8.39 11.91
CA THR A 85 -4.56 7.06 11.32
C THR A 85 -4.04 5.93 12.21
N LEU A 86 -2.82 6.05 12.75
CA LEU A 86 -2.25 5.03 13.63
C LEU A 86 -3.10 4.84 14.89
N LEU A 87 -3.49 5.93 15.56
CA LEU A 87 -4.31 5.88 16.76
C LEU A 87 -5.69 5.25 16.51
N ASP A 88 -6.33 5.57 15.38
CA ASP A 88 -7.64 4.99 15.05
C ASP A 88 -7.54 3.50 14.71
N LEU A 89 -6.44 3.07 14.06
CA LEU A 89 -6.21 1.66 13.73
C LEU A 89 -5.80 0.81 14.95
N GLU A 90 -5.00 1.35 15.87
CA GLU A 90 -4.68 0.69 17.14
C GLU A 90 -5.96 0.37 17.94
N GLN A 91 -6.99 1.23 17.87
CA GLN A 91 -8.28 1.01 18.51
C GLN A 91 -9.18 -0.03 17.79
N THR A 92 -8.81 -0.49 16.60
CA THR A 92 -9.53 -1.56 15.89
C THR A 92 -9.03 -2.97 16.21
N LEU A 93 -7.92 -3.07 16.95
CA LEU A 93 -7.31 -4.36 17.26
C LEU A 93 -8.29 -5.22 18.10
N PRO A 94 -8.62 -6.45 17.66
CA PRO A 94 -9.48 -7.33 18.41
C PRO A 94 -8.81 -7.77 19.72
N SER A 95 -9.62 -8.02 20.74
CA SER A 95 -9.16 -8.51 22.05
C SER A 95 -8.50 -9.89 21.97
N ARG A 96 -8.94 -10.76 21.04
CA ARG A 96 -8.28 -12.02 20.71
C ARG A 96 -7.29 -11.83 19.57
N ARG A 97 -6.04 -12.18 19.87
CA ARG A 97 -4.88 -11.93 19.01
C ARG A 97 -4.67 -13.09 18.03
N GLU A 98 -5.05 -12.93 16.78
CA GLU A 98 -4.75 -13.89 15.70
C GLU A 98 -3.52 -13.42 14.92
N LEU A 99 -2.44 -14.20 15.00
CA LEU A 99 -1.23 -13.96 14.22
C LEU A 99 -1.51 -14.23 12.74
N ILE A 100 -0.91 -13.43 11.85
CA ILE A 100 -0.87 -13.76 10.42
C ILE A 100 0.01 -15.00 10.27
N ARG A 101 -0.62 -16.17 10.20
CA ARG A 101 0.03 -17.46 9.95
C ARG A 101 -0.08 -17.78 8.45
N ASP A 102 0.82 -18.64 7.99
CA ASP A 102 0.99 -19.14 6.61
C ASP A 102 1.82 -18.26 5.67
N LEU A 103 3.13 -18.54 5.65
CA LEU A 103 4.11 -17.96 4.73
C LEU A 103 4.83 -18.97 3.85
N LEU A 104 4.59 -20.26 4.07
CA LEU A 104 5.18 -21.31 3.26
C LEU A 104 4.50 -21.23 1.87
N ASP A 105 5.31 -20.89 0.86
CA ASP A 105 5.03 -21.02 -0.59
C ASP A 105 4.22 -19.94 -1.32
N ASN A 106 3.93 -18.76 -0.74
CA ASN A 106 3.25 -17.67 -1.48
C ASN A 106 4.20 -16.56 -1.93
N ASN A 107 4.09 -16.14 -3.21
CA ASN A 107 4.73 -14.92 -3.71
C ASN A 107 4.34 -13.74 -2.81
N ARG A 108 5.33 -13.01 -2.26
CA ARG A 108 5.15 -11.86 -1.35
C ARG A 108 4.15 -10.83 -1.90
N GLY A 109 4.14 -10.60 -3.21
CA GLY A 109 3.18 -9.69 -3.86
C GLY A 109 1.73 -10.18 -3.80
N ASP A 110 1.51 -11.49 -4.00
CA ASP A 110 0.17 -12.08 -3.91
C ASP A 110 -0.32 -12.12 -2.45
N LEU A 111 0.59 -12.32 -1.49
CA LEU A 111 0.27 -12.23 -0.07
C LEU A 111 -0.17 -10.82 0.34
N PHE A 112 0.53 -9.77 -0.13
CA PHE A 112 0.10 -8.39 0.09
C PHE A 112 -1.33 -8.16 -0.40
N HIS A 113 -1.66 -8.64 -1.60
CA HIS A 113 -3.00 -8.53 -2.17
C HIS A 113 -4.05 -9.38 -1.45
N ARG A 114 -3.67 -10.53 -0.87
CA ARG A 114 -4.57 -11.33 -0.02
C ARG A 114 -4.94 -10.57 1.26
N ILE A 115 -3.97 -9.93 1.90
CA ILE A 115 -4.16 -9.22 3.16
C ILE A 115 -4.88 -7.88 2.94
N TYR A 116 -4.40 -7.07 1.98
CA TYR A 116 -4.83 -5.69 1.78
C TYR A 116 -5.55 -5.41 0.45
N GLY A 117 -5.74 -6.41 -0.42
CA GLY A 117 -6.45 -6.25 -1.70
C GLY A 117 -7.97 -6.44 -1.64
N GLY A 118 -8.49 -7.18 -0.66
CA GLY A 118 -9.93 -7.42 -0.48
C GLY A 118 -10.63 -6.30 0.27
N LYS A 119 -11.88 -5.96 -0.09
CA LYS A 119 -12.67 -4.93 0.62
C LYS A 119 -13.00 -5.40 2.05
N LYS A 120 -12.63 -4.62 3.06
CA LYS A 120 -13.00 -4.83 4.48
C LYS A 120 -13.53 -3.52 5.07
N VAL A 121 -14.53 -3.63 5.95
CA VAL A 121 -15.15 -2.48 6.62
C VAL A 121 -14.28 -1.98 7.78
N LYS A 122 -13.64 -2.89 8.52
CA LYS A 122 -12.69 -2.61 9.61
C LYS A 122 -11.48 -3.53 9.51
N GLU A 123 -10.32 -3.05 9.94
CA GLU A 123 -9.17 -3.92 10.17
C GLU A 123 -9.41 -4.76 11.43
N THR A 124 -9.09 -6.04 11.34
CA THR A 124 -9.22 -7.00 12.46
C THR A 124 -7.93 -7.79 12.65
N LEU A 125 -6.86 -7.44 11.95
CA LEU A 125 -5.58 -8.12 12.05
C LEU A 125 -4.91 -7.70 13.35
N THR A 126 -4.41 -8.67 14.12
CA THR A 126 -3.64 -8.36 15.31
C THR A 126 -2.18 -8.11 14.96
N VAL A 127 -1.85 -6.83 14.82
CA VAL A 127 -0.53 -6.36 14.39
C VAL A 127 -0.13 -5.15 15.24
N ASN A 128 1.17 -4.87 15.28
CA ASN A 128 1.67 -3.59 15.78
C ASN A 128 1.70 -2.59 14.61
N TYR A 129 0.91 -1.51 14.70
CA TYR A 129 0.95 -0.46 13.69
C TYR A 129 2.06 0.53 14.00
N VAL A 130 2.90 0.84 13.02
CA VAL A 130 4.03 1.75 13.15
C VAL A 130 3.98 2.78 12.02
N GLY A 131 4.28 4.05 12.31
CA GLY A 131 4.33 5.11 11.31
C GLY A 131 5.71 5.27 10.69
N GLY A 132 5.75 5.49 9.37
CA GLY A 132 6.95 5.92 8.66
C GLY A 132 6.67 7.06 7.69
N VAL A 133 7.58 8.02 7.58
CA VAL A 133 7.59 9.07 6.56
C VAL A 133 8.84 8.90 5.72
N PHE A 134 8.67 8.63 4.43
CA PHE A 134 9.78 8.54 3.49
C PHE A 134 9.91 9.85 2.74
N VAL A 135 11.07 10.50 2.85
CA VAL A 135 11.31 11.84 2.29
C VAL A 135 12.35 11.78 1.19
N ALA A 136 12.07 12.38 0.03
CA ALA A 136 13.09 12.74 -0.95
C ALA A 136 13.38 14.24 -0.85
N GLY A 137 14.55 14.61 -0.35
CA GLY A 137 14.96 16.00 -0.15
C GLY A 137 14.80 16.49 1.29
N GLU A 138 14.54 17.78 1.45
CA GLU A 138 14.38 18.45 2.74
C GLU A 138 13.03 18.12 3.39
N PHE A 139 13.01 18.11 4.73
CA PHE A 139 11.80 17.92 5.52
C PHE A 139 11.70 18.99 6.60
N SER A 140 10.49 19.47 6.85
CA SER A 140 10.22 20.51 7.85
C SER A 140 10.73 20.11 9.24
N PRO A 141 11.62 20.89 9.88
CA PRO A 141 12.13 20.57 11.22
C PRO A 141 11.02 20.44 12.27
N PRO A 142 9.99 21.32 12.33
CA PRO A 142 8.84 21.11 13.21
C PRO A 142 8.11 19.78 12.98
N ALA A 143 8.00 19.34 11.71
CA ALA A 143 7.35 18.07 11.37
C ALA A 143 8.20 16.86 11.78
N TRP A 144 9.52 16.98 11.63
CA TRP A 144 10.48 15.98 12.08
C TRP A 144 10.46 15.82 13.61
N GLU A 145 10.50 16.92 14.35
CA GLU A 145 10.41 16.92 15.82
C GLU A 145 9.09 16.28 16.29
N TYR A 146 7.97 16.67 15.67
CA TYR A 146 6.66 16.10 15.99
C TYR A 146 6.59 14.59 15.68
N ALA A 147 7.17 14.15 14.55
CA ALA A 147 7.23 12.74 14.19
C ALA A 147 8.01 11.93 15.25
N ASN A 148 9.19 12.40 15.63
CA ASN A 148 10.04 11.75 16.62
C ASN A 148 9.38 11.68 17.99
N ALA A 149 8.74 12.76 18.44
CA ALA A 149 8.00 12.80 19.71
C ALA A 149 6.87 11.77 19.78
N HIS A 150 6.36 11.32 18.64
CA HIS A 150 5.26 10.35 18.54
C HIS A 150 5.68 8.96 18.04
N GLY A 151 6.98 8.68 17.95
CA GLY A 151 7.50 7.38 17.51
C GLY A 151 7.25 7.08 16.03
N ILE A 152 7.10 8.12 15.19
CA ILE A 152 6.98 7.99 13.75
C ILE A 152 8.37 8.12 13.14
N TYR A 153 8.81 7.11 12.40
CA TYR A 153 10.13 7.10 11.79
C TYR A 153 10.17 8.03 10.58
N VAL A 154 11.16 8.93 10.52
CA VAL A 154 11.45 9.72 9.32
C VAL A 154 12.67 9.13 8.63
N VAL A 155 12.49 8.68 7.38
CA VAL A 155 13.52 8.02 6.57
C VAL A 155 13.80 8.89 5.36
N HIS A 156 15.00 9.49 5.31
CA HIS A 156 15.47 10.20 4.13
C HIS A 156 15.95 9.19 3.09
N LEU A 157 15.39 9.27 1.89
CA LEU A 157 15.92 8.55 0.74
C LEU A 157 17.26 9.16 0.33
N PRO A 158 18.21 8.33 -0.16
CA PRO A 158 19.46 8.85 -0.68
C PRO A 158 19.17 9.79 -1.87
N GLU A 159 19.93 10.87 -1.99
CA GLU A 159 19.79 11.81 -3.11
C GLU A 159 19.97 11.13 -4.46
N PHE A 160 20.82 10.10 -4.50
CA PHE A 160 21.13 9.30 -5.68
C PHE A 160 20.71 7.84 -5.50
N MET A 161 20.14 7.28 -6.55
CA MET A 161 19.85 5.85 -6.68
C MET A 161 20.44 5.36 -8.00
N ALA A 162 21.19 4.26 -8.00
CA ALA A 162 21.83 3.72 -9.20
C ALA A 162 22.60 4.79 -10.04
N GLY A 163 23.34 5.67 -9.36
CA GLY A 163 24.16 6.71 -9.99
C GLY A 163 23.40 7.90 -10.56
N GLN A 164 22.09 8.01 -10.34
CA GLN A 164 21.26 9.12 -10.83
C GLN A 164 20.43 9.73 -9.69
N PRO A 165 20.13 11.04 -9.72
CA PRO A 165 19.28 11.66 -8.72
C PRO A 165 17.90 11.00 -8.63
N VAL A 166 17.31 10.88 -7.45
CA VAL A 166 15.95 10.32 -7.27
C VAL A 166 14.92 11.07 -8.13
N LEU A 167 15.07 12.38 -8.27
CA LEU A 167 14.24 13.21 -9.14
C LEU A 167 14.35 12.80 -10.62
N HIS A 168 15.53 12.33 -11.08
CA HIS A 168 15.71 11.81 -12.43
C HIS A 168 14.87 10.55 -12.64
N TRP A 169 14.89 9.60 -11.71
CA TRP A 169 14.06 8.38 -11.79
C TRP A 169 12.57 8.69 -11.76
N TYR A 170 12.15 9.62 -10.91
CA TYR A 170 10.76 10.06 -10.85
C TYR A 170 10.28 10.62 -12.21
N ARG A 171 11.06 11.53 -12.82
CA ARG A 171 10.78 12.07 -14.17
C ARG A 171 10.81 10.95 -15.22
N ARG A 172 11.82 10.07 -15.13
CA ARG A 172 11.97 8.75 -15.74
C ARG A 172 10.64 8.03 -15.96
N ILE A 173 10.13 7.59 -14.82
CA ILE A 173 8.93 6.77 -14.70
C ILE A 173 7.71 7.52 -15.19
N ARG A 174 7.57 8.81 -14.84
CA ARG A 174 6.46 9.64 -15.29
C ARG A 174 6.40 9.75 -16.82
N CYS A 175 7.52 10.03 -17.48
CA CYS A 175 7.60 10.08 -18.94
C CYS A 175 7.28 8.74 -19.60
N GLN A 176 7.82 7.63 -19.08
CA GLN A 176 7.51 6.30 -19.60
C GLN A 176 6.04 5.92 -19.41
N MET A 177 5.44 6.24 -18.26
CA MET A 177 4.03 5.98 -18.00
C MET A 177 3.12 6.81 -18.90
N SER A 178 3.48 8.07 -19.23
CA SER A 178 2.71 8.88 -20.17
C SER A 178 2.68 8.32 -21.60
N GLN A 179 3.67 7.49 -21.98
CA GLN A 179 3.73 6.86 -23.31
C GLN A 179 2.84 5.62 -23.44
N ILE A 180 2.29 5.10 -22.33
CA ILE A 180 1.47 3.87 -22.30
C ILE A 180 -0.04 4.21 -22.31
N LEU A 181 -0.37 5.50 -22.45
CA LEU A 181 -1.73 5.99 -22.56
C LEU A 181 -2.15 6.05 -24.03
N THR A 182 -3.34 5.53 -24.34
CA THR A 182 -4.02 5.83 -25.61
C THR A 182 -4.49 7.28 -25.63
N GLU A 183 -4.80 7.83 -26.81
CA GLU A 183 -5.30 9.20 -26.98
C GLU A 183 -6.59 9.48 -26.16
N ASP A 184 -7.37 8.45 -25.84
CA ASP A 184 -8.57 8.50 -24.98
C ASP A 184 -8.27 8.33 -23.47
N GLY A 185 -6.99 8.29 -23.07
CA GLY A 185 -6.56 8.14 -21.67
C GLY A 185 -6.72 6.73 -21.09
N GLN A 186 -6.83 5.68 -21.92
CA GLN A 186 -6.87 4.29 -21.47
C GLN A 186 -5.48 3.64 -21.52
N LEU A 187 -5.21 2.75 -20.57
CA LEU A 187 -3.86 2.22 -20.33
C LEU A 187 -3.76 0.79 -20.89
N THR A 188 -2.89 0.58 -21.89
CA THR A 188 -2.58 -0.77 -22.41
C THR A 188 -1.39 -1.35 -21.66
N LEU A 189 -1.64 -1.86 -20.45
CA LEU A 189 -0.78 -2.89 -19.85
C LEU A 189 -1.49 -4.24 -20.02
N PRO A 190 -1.12 -5.05 -21.04
CA PRO A 190 -1.80 -6.32 -21.36
C PRO A 190 -1.92 -7.26 -20.14
N GLY A 191 -0.97 -7.17 -19.21
CA GLY A 191 -0.95 -7.97 -17.97
C GLY A 191 -1.95 -7.55 -16.90
N LEU A 192 -2.36 -6.27 -16.82
CA LEU A 192 -3.33 -5.79 -15.83
C LEU A 192 -4.78 -6.14 -16.21
N ALA A 193 -5.08 -6.16 -17.51
CA ALA A 193 -6.40 -6.56 -18.04
C ALA A 193 -6.72 -8.04 -17.76
N LYS A 194 -5.72 -8.93 -17.75
CA LYS A 194 -5.91 -10.36 -17.40
C LYS A 194 -6.31 -10.56 -15.93
N LYS A 195 -5.79 -9.74 -14.99
CA LYS A 195 -6.09 -9.89 -13.55
C LYS A 195 -7.41 -9.24 -13.12
N THR A 196 -8.01 -8.34 -13.92
CA THR A 196 -9.31 -7.72 -13.60
C THR A 196 -10.52 -8.55 -14.01
N LYS A 197 -10.38 -9.54 -14.91
CA LYS A 197 -11.49 -10.45 -15.28
C LYS A 197 -11.94 -11.42 -14.18
N LYS A 198 -11.29 -11.46 -13.02
CA LYS A 198 -11.67 -12.37 -11.91
C LYS A 198 -12.87 -11.88 -11.07
N SER A 199 -13.52 -10.78 -11.44
CA SER A 199 -14.73 -10.28 -10.77
C SER A 199 -15.89 -10.14 -11.77
N ARG A 200 -16.45 -11.28 -12.22
CA ARG A 200 -17.83 -11.40 -12.77
C ARG A 200 -18.16 -12.85 -13.19
N ILE A 201 -17.98 -13.83 -12.30
CA ILE A 201 -18.75 -15.09 -12.37
C ILE A 201 -19.13 -15.46 -10.94
N SER A 202 -20.10 -14.73 -10.39
CA SER A 202 -20.92 -15.18 -9.26
C SER A 202 -22.37 -14.90 -9.65
N GLY A 203 -22.82 -15.61 -10.69
CA GLY A 203 -24.20 -15.64 -11.14
C GLY A 203 -24.64 -17.09 -11.13
N LYS A 204 -25.36 -17.47 -10.06
CA LYS A 204 -26.27 -18.61 -9.92
C LYS A 204 -26.25 -19.64 -11.06
N PHE A 205 -25.62 -20.79 -10.84
CA PHE A 205 -26.15 -22.03 -11.39
C PHE A 205 -27.18 -22.55 -10.40
N SER A 206 -28.44 -22.12 -10.58
CA SER A 206 -29.59 -22.81 -10.00
C SER A 206 -29.91 -24.01 -10.89
N SER A 207 -29.94 -25.16 -10.24
CA SER A 207 -30.53 -26.43 -10.65
C SER A 207 -31.74 -26.31 -11.57
N CYS A 208 -31.69 -27.02 -12.70
CA CYS A 208 -32.84 -27.77 -13.21
C CYS A 208 -32.35 -29.18 -13.57
N CYS A 209 -32.88 -30.15 -12.84
CA CYS A 209 -32.89 -31.58 -13.15
C CYS A 209 -33.54 -31.84 -14.52
N GLY A 210 -33.18 -32.94 -15.19
CA GLY A 210 -34.09 -33.51 -16.20
C GLY A 210 -33.50 -34.36 -17.33
N SER A 211 -32.85 -35.45 -16.97
CA SER A 211 -32.85 -36.74 -17.70
C SER A 211 -31.95 -36.98 -18.93
N PRO A 212 -31.51 -38.24 -19.15
CA PRO A 212 -30.49 -38.65 -20.12
C PRO A 212 -31.06 -39.37 -21.36
N CYS A 213 -30.17 -39.87 -22.23
CA CYS A 213 -30.38 -40.71 -23.44
C CYS A 213 -30.55 -39.90 -24.74
N ARG A 214 -30.03 -40.29 -25.91
CA ARG A 214 -29.32 -41.49 -26.39
C ARG A 214 -28.66 -41.15 -27.73
N GLU A 215 -27.70 -41.98 -28.13
CA GLU A 215 -27.06 -42.06 -29.45
C GLU A 215 -28.06 -42.06 -30.62
N SER A 216 -27.77 -41.30 -31.68
CA SER A 216 -27.50 -41.79 -33.04
C SER A 216 -26.86 -40.67 -33.87
#